data_AF-A0A424YCB3-F1
#
_entry.id   AF-A0A424YCB3-F1
#
_cell.length_a   1.000
_cell.length_b   1.000
_cell.length_c   1.000
_cell.angle_alpha   90.00
_cell.angle_beta   90.00
_cell.angle_gamma   90.00
#
_symmetry.space_group_name_H-M   'P 1'
#
loop_
_entity.id
_entity.type
_entity.pdbx_description
1 polymer ?
#
loop_
_entity_poly.entity_id
_entity_poly.type
_entity_poly.pdbx_seq_one_letter_code
_entity_poly.pdbx_strand_id
1 'polypeptide(L)'
;MEVRVAEHAGFCAGVKRAIRLALEAASRGEEVYTLGPLVHNRQVVEHLKDKSVKYVEDLGEIDHGTVVFRSHGAGPGVYEKAKEKGLEIVDATCPFVKKVQEKVCSLTEDGYKIIIAGDPNHPEVQGLVDWSRGHALVIEDEEQLGELKWDSKVAVIAQTTVREEFFNRVVERAKAYDPGVAIFRTICRATRLRQKSAVELAGQVDLMLVIGGLNSSNTRKLALACIETGTPTYHIEEAAELKREWLDNIKITGVTAGASTPVWSIKEVIRLMSEFNNEEFKEENVNEEESQEKEEEEVEGSEEEVDEEEGTEEEAQEEAAEEGEVEETEETEEEATAQVEEEEEVTEETYDREITPLEKGEIVKGKVVQVADDELLVDVGYKMDGIVPRSEVDVKSGESLKETFQVDDELDLYVLKVPVSDEDKLL
;
A
#
# COMPACT_ATOMS: atom_id res chain seq x y z
N MET A 1 5.00 -5.38 -23.21
CA MET A 1 5.17 -5.77 -21.79
C MET A 1 3.84 -5.72 -21.03
N GLU A 2 3.48 -6.75 -20.25
CA GLU A 2 2.34 -6.78 -19.34
C GLU A 2 2.65 -6.07 -18.01
N VAL A 3 1.70 -5.33 -17.43
CA VAL A 3 1.85 -4.68 -16.12
C VAL A 3 0.84 -5.23 -15.12
N ARG A 4 1.31 -5.69 -13.96
CA ARG A 4 0.47 -6.20 -12.87
C ARG A 4 0.64 -5.36 -11.62
N VAL A 5 -0.45 -4.91 -11.02
CA VAL A 5 -0.41 -4.11 -9.80
C VAL A 5 -0.73 -4.98 -8.58
N ALA A 6 0.04 -4.86 -7.51
CA ALA A 6 -0.23 -5.57 -6.27
C ALA A 6 -1.60 -5.16 -5.70
N GLU A 7 -2.36 -6.13 -5.19
CA GLU A 7 -3.71 -5.92 -4.64
C GLU A 7 -3.76 -4.79 -3.58
N HIS A 8 -2.71 -4.70 -2.77
CA HIS A 8 -2.59 -3.68 -1.73
C HIS A 8 -1.47 -2.68 -2.05
N ALA A 9 -1.74 -1.75 -2.97
CA ALA A 9 -0.83 -0.65 -3.32
C ALA A 9 -1.41 0.72 -2.93
N GLY A 10 -0.53 1.66 -2.57
CA GLY A 10 -0.89 3.07 -2.34
C GLY A 10 -1.43 3.36 -0.93
N PHE A 11 -2.24 4.42 -0.77
CA PHE A 11 -2.66 4.89 0.55
C PHE A 11 -3.37 3.84 1.43
N CYS A 12 -2.92 3.69 2.67
CA CYS A 12 -3.67 2.95 3.69
C CYS A 12 -4.76 3.84 4.34
N ALA A 13 -5.72 3.22 5.03
CA ALA A 13 -6.82 3.94 5.69
C ALA A 13 -6.34 5.01 6.68
N GLY A 14 -5.26 4.75 7.43
CA GLY A 14 -4.69 5.72 8.36
C GLY A 14 -4.12 6.97 7.66
N VAL A 15 -3.50 6.78 6.49
CA VAL A 15 -2.98 7.88 5.67
C VAL A 15 -4.11 8.68 5.02
N LYS A 16 -5.12 7.99 4.45
CA LYS A 16 -6.32 8.66 3.92
C LYS A 16 -7.03 9.50 4.99
N ARG A 17 -7.20 8.95 6.20
CA ARG A 17 -7.76 9.68 7.35
C ARG A 17 -6.93 10.92 7.67
N ALA A 18 -5.60 10.80 7.74
CA ALA A 18 -4.74 11.92 8.09
C ALA A 18 -4.85 13.07 7.08
N ILE A 19 -4.79 12.75 5.78
CA ILE A 19 -4.93 13.75 4.70
C ILE A 19 -6.29 14.43 4.79
N ARG A 20 -7.37 13.65 4.89
CA ARG A 20 -8.74 14.19 5.02
C ARG A 20 -8.87 15.17 6.17
N LEU A 21 -8.40 14.80 7.37
CA LEU A 21 -8.48 15.66 8.55
C LEU A 21 -7.68 16.95 8.39
N ALA A 22 -6.52 16.90 7.73
CA ALA A 22 -5.73 18.10 7.46
C ALA A 22 -6.45 19.04 6.47
N LEU A 23 -7.06 18.49 5.42
CA LEU A 23 -7.84 19.27 4.44
C LEU A 23 -9.13 19.84 5.03
N GLU A 24 -9.84 19.07 5.87
CA GLU A 24 -11.02 19.52 6.61
C GLU A 24 -10.69 20.63 7.62
N ALA A 25 -9.50 20.60 8.22
CA ALA A 25 -9.04 21.71 9.05
C ALA A 25 -8.79 22.95 8.20
N ALA A 26 -8.14 22.80 7.04
CA ALA A 26 -7.81 23.91 6.15
C ALA A 26 -9.05 24.58 5.54
N SER A 27 -10.11 23.81 5.26
CA SER A 27 -11.35 24.34 4.69
C SER A 27 -12.11 25.29 5.63
N ARG A 28 -11.76 25.31 6.93
CA ARG A 28 -12.33 26.25 7.92
C ARG A 28 -11.80 27.68 7.77
N GLY A 29 -10.77 27.89 6.94
CA GLY A 29 -10.21 29.22 6.65
C GLY A 29 -9.21 29.72 7.71
N GLU A 30 -8.74 28.84 8.60
CA GLU A 30 -7.73 29.13 9.61
C GLU A 30 -6.32 28.72 9.16
N GLU A 31 -5.28 29.22 9.83
CA GLU A 31 -3.92 28.73 9.60
C GLU A 31 -3.77 27.31 10.16
N VAL A 32 -3.37 26.37 9.29
CA VAL A 32 -3.22 24.96 9.63
C VAL A 32 -1.76 24.53 9.47
N TYR A 33 -1.22 23.96 10.55
CA TYR A 33 0.15 23.49 10.62
C TYR A 33 0.19 22.02 11.01
N THR A 34 0.89 21.16 10.26
CA THR A 34 1.20 19.81 10.70
C THR A 34 2.51 19.81 11.48
N LEU A 35 2.59 19.05 12.58
CA LEU A 35 3.85 18.90 13.32
C LEU A 35 4.73 17.83 12.64
N GLY A 36 5.71 18.29 11.88
CA GLY A 36 6.46 17.55 10.89
C GLY A 36 5.62 17.22 9.63
N PRO A 37 6.23 16.59 8.62
CA PRO A 37 5.49 16.10 7.45
C PRO A 37 4.34 15.19 7.88
N LEU A 38 3.13 15.43 7.36
CA LEU A 38 1.93 14.64 7.69
C LEU A 38 2.14 13.15 7.40
N VAL A 39 2.80 12.88 6.29
CA VAL A 39 3.22 11.56 5.82
C VAL A 39 4.62 11.63 5.22
N HIS A 40 5.33 10.51 5.14
CA HIS A 40 6.63 10.41 4.47
C HIS A 40 6.45 10.26 2.95
N ASN A 41 5.95 11.30 2.28
CA ASN A 41 5.83 11.39 0.83
C ASN A 41 5.86 12.86 0.37
N ARG A 42 6.83 13.22 -0.49
CA ARG A 42 7.05 14.60 -0.95
C ARG A 42 5.86 15.18 -1.71
N GLN A 43 5.31 14.42 -2.66
CA GLN A 43 4.18 14.86 -3.49
C GLN A 43 2.94 15.14 -2.65
N VAL A 44 2.69 14.35 -1.60
CA VAL A 44 1.58 14.63 -0.67
C VAL A 44 1.84 15.91 0.13
N VAL A 45 3.07 16.13 0.59
CA VAL A 45 3.44 17.35 1.31
C VAL A 45 3.28 18.60 0.42
N GLU A 46 3.68 18.52 -0.84
CA GLU A 46 3.49 19.58 -1.83
C GLU A 46 2.00 19.83 -2.09
N HIS A 47 1.20 18.78 -2.30
CA HIS A 47 -0.25 18.89 -2.47
C HIS A 47 -0.95 19.56 -1.28
N LEU A 48 -0.58 19.20 -0.05
CA LEU A 48 -1.12 19.81 1.18
C LEU A 48 -0.76 21.29 1.29
N LYS A 49 0.47 21.65 0.90
CA LYS A 49 0.94 23.04 0.88
C LYS A 49 0.11 23.90 -0.06
N ASP A 50 -0.24 23.38 -1.23
CA ASP A 50 -1.11 24.08 -2.19
C ASP A 50 -2.54 24.27 -1.66
N LYS A 51 -2.96 23.40 -0.73
CA LYS A 51 -4.21 23.51 0.04
C LYS A 51 -4.06 24.29 1.35
N SER A 52 -3.02 25.11 1.47
CA SER A 52 -2.72 25.96 2.63
C SER A 52 -2.42 25.22 3.94
N VAL A 53 -2.09 23.93 3.89
CA VAL A 53 -1.58 23.15 5.02
C VAL A 53 -0.06 23.14 4.98
N LYS A 54 0.59 23.82 5.93
CA LYS A 54 2.07 23.85 6.03
C LYS A 54 2.51 22.88 7.12
N TYR A 55 3.78 22.49 7.12
CA TYR A 55 4.35 21.79 8.26
C TYR A 55 5.41 22.64 8.95
N VAL A 56 5.56 22.44 10.25
CA VAL A 56 6.61 23.01 11.11
C VAL A 56 7.36 21.88 11.80
N GLU A 57 8.61 22.10 12.21
CA GLU A 57 9.36 21.05 12.93
C GLU A 57 9.12 21.13 14.44
N ASP A 58 8.85 22.33 14.96
CA ASP A 58 8.60 22.56 16.38
C ASP A 58 7.29 23.34 16.64
N LEU A 59 6.59 22.98 17.71
CA LEU A 59 5.37 23.68 18.13
C LEU A 59 5.61 25.16 18.46
N GLY A 60 6.85 25.53 18.82
CA GLY A 60 7.28 26.89 19.08
C GLY A 60 7.09 27.83 17.88
N GLU A 61 7.09 27.29 16.66
CA GLU A 61 6.92 28.05 15.41
C GLU A 61 5.46 28.47 15.15
N ILE A 62 4.50 27.94 15.90
CA ILE A 62 3.07 28.22 15.73
C ILE A 62 2.61 29.25 16.77
N ASP A 63 2.23 30.45 16.35
CA ASP A 63 1.71 31.48 17.26
C ASP A 63 0.22 31.30 17.57
N HIS A 64 -0.59 30.96 16.57
CA HIS A 64 -2.04 30.75 16.65
C HIS A 64 -2.50 29.83 15.51
N GLY A 65 -3.75 29.34 15.60
CA GLY A 65 -4.36 28.48 14.59
C GLY A 65 -4.48 27.02 15.03
N THR A 66 -4.56 26.13 14.04
CA THR A 66 -4.76 24.69 14.23
C THR A 66 -3.46 23.93 14.02
N VAL A 67 -3.11 23.06 14.97
CA VAL A 67 -2.05 22.07 14.82
C VAL A 67 -2.62 20.68 14.56
N VAL A 68 -2.13 20.05 13.49
CA VAL A 68 -2.46 18.69 13.08
C VAL A 68 -1.34 17.74 13.50
N PHE A 69 -1.63 16.79 14.39
CA PHE A 69 -0.70 15.73 14.72
C PHE A 69 -0.69 14.67 13.64
N ARG A 70 0.49 14.35 13.09
CA ARG A 70 0.67 13.40 12.00
C ARG A 70 0.24 11.97 12.34
N SER A 71 0.09 11.12 11.32
CA SER A 71 -0.40 9.73 11.45
C SER A 71 0.42 8.83 12.38
N HIS A 72 1.69 9.19 12.61
CA HIS A 72 2.61 8.50 13.52
C HIS A 72 2.37 8.82 15.01
N GLY A 73 1.53 9.82 15.30
CA GLY A 73 1.30 10.33 16.65
C GLY A 73 2.48 11.11 17.22
N ALA A 74 2.33 11.46 18.50
CA ALA A 74 3.34 12.17 19.29
C ALA A 74 3.34 11.67 20.75
N GLY A 75 4.35 12.07 21.51
CA GLY A 75 4.41 11.84 22.95
C GLY A 75 3.39 12.71 23.73
N PRO A 76 2.99 12.29 24.95
CA PRO A 76 1.98 12.99 25.75
C PRO A 76 2.33 14.46 26.03
N GLY A 77 3.62 14.75 26.31
CA GLY A 77 4.08 16.12 26.57
C GLY A 77 3.96 17.05 25.37
N VAL A 78 3.91 16.53 24.14
CA VAL A 78 3.71 17.36 22.94
C VAL A 78 2.26 17.83 22.84
N TYR A 79 1.29 16.96 23.17
CA TYR A 79 -0.12 17.34 23.26
C TYR A 79 -0.37 18.36 24.37
N GLU A 80 0.28 18.19 25.53
CA GLU A 80 0.19 19.14 26.64
C GLU A 80 0.70 20.53 26.23
N LYS A 81 1.87 20.61 25.60
CA LYS A 81 2.43 21.88 25.08
C LYS A 81 1.50 22.58 24.09
N ALA A 82 0.89 21.83 23.16
CA ALA A 82 -0.06 22.40 22.21
C ALA A 82 -1.29 23.01 22.91
N LYS A 83 -1.82 22.34 23.93
CA LYS A 83 -2.93 22.85 24.76
C LYS A 83 -2.54 24.08 25.55
N GLU A 84 -1.35 24.10 26.15
CA GLU A 84 -0.84 25.25 26.91
C GLU A 84 -0.67 26.49 26.04
N LYS A 85 -0.31 26.31 24.76
CA LYS A 85 -0.25 27.40 23.77
C LYS A 85 -1.63 27.86 23.27
N GLY A 86 -2.71 27.17 23.63
CA GLY A 86 -4.07 27.49 23.18
C GLY A 86 -4.32 27.21 21.70
N LEU A 87 -3.54 26.30 21.09
CA LEU A 87 -3.75 25.87 19.71
C LEU A 87 -4.96 24.94 19.61
N GLU A 88 -5.72 25.04 18.53
CA GLU A 88 -6.70 24.00 18.20
C GLU A 88 -5.96 22.73 17.78
N ILE A 89 -6.38 21.57 18.28
CA ILE A 89 -5.71 20.29 18.04
C ILE A 89 -6.58 19.41 17.15
N VAL A 90 -6.02 19.01 16.01
CA VAL A 90 -6.56 17.94 15.17
C VAL A 90 -5.64 16.72 15.27
N ASP A 91 -6.13 15.65 15.90
CA ASP A 91 -5.35 14.42 16.10
C ASP A 91 -5.51 13.46 14.92
N ALA A 92 -4.63 13.59 13.94
CA ALA A 92 -4.58 12.74 12.75
C ALA A 92 -3.82 11.43 12.98
N THR A 93 -3.43 11.12 14.23
CA THR A 93 -2.80 9.84 14.60
C THR A 93 -3.62 8.66 14.08
N CYS A 94 -2.95 7.69 13.48
CA CYS A 94 -3.59 6.46 13.01
C CYS A 94 -4.22 5.73 14.20
N PRO A 95 -5.50 5.29 14.14
CA PRO A 95 -6.14 4.57 15.24
C PRO A 95 -5.38 3.33 15.71
N PHE A 96 -4.68 2.64 14.79
CA PHE A 96 -3.81 1.51 15.14
C PHE A 96 -2.61 1.95 15.97
N VAL A 97 -1.96 3.07 15.63
CA VAL A 97 -0.86 3.63 16.41
C VAL A 97 -1.36 4.05 17.80
N LYS A 98 -2.54 4.67 17.87
CA LYS A 98 -3.16 5.08 19.14
C LYS A 98 -3.40 3.89 20.07
N LYS A 99 -3.89 2.76 19.54
CA LYS A 99 -4.01 1.50 20.30
C LYS A 99 -2.66 1.01 20.84
N VAL A 100 -1.56 1.18 20.10
CA VAL A 100 -0.22 0.81 20.59
C VAL A 100 0.23 1.76 21.70
N GLN A 101 -0.01 3.07 21.57
CA GLN A 101 0.30 4.05 22.62
C GLN A 101 -0.47 3.75 23.92
N GLU A 102 -1.77 3.46 23.83
CA GLU A 102 -2.61 3.06 24.95
C GLU A 102 -2.10 1.76 25.59
N LYS A 103 -1.70 0.78 24.78
CA LYS A 103 -1.13 -0.49 25.26
C LYS A 103 0.19 -0.25 26.01
N VAL A 104 1.07 0.58 25.47
CA VAL A 104 2.34 0.95 26.11
C VAL A 104 2.10 1.62 27.46
N CYS A 105 1.15 2.54 27.54
CA CYS A 105 0.78 3.20 28.79
C CYS A 105 0.28 2.17 29.83
N SER A 106 -0.66 1.31 29.45
CA SER A 106 -1.20 0.26 30.33
C SER A 106 -0.13 -0.72 30.81
N LEU A 107 0.75 -1.20 29.92
CA LEU A 107 1.83 -2.12 30.30
C LEU A 107 2.82 -1.46 31.27
N THR A 108 3.12 -0.19 31.06
CA THR A 108 3.99 0.59 31.95
C THR A 108 3.37 0.68 33.35
N GLU A 109 2.06 0.93 33.44
CA GLU A 109 1.32 0.99 34.70
C GLU A 109 1.25 -0.36 35.42
N ASP A 110 1.21 -1.46 34.66
CA ASP A 110 1.27 -2.83 35.17
C ASP A 110 2.70 -3.29 35.58
N GLY A 111 3.69 -2.39 35.47
CA GLY A 111 5.07 -2.61 35.90
C GLY A 111 5.94 -3.37 34.90
N TYR A 112 5.57 -3.39 33.62
CA TYR A 112 6.38 -3.98 32.57
C TYR A 112 7.52 -3.05 32.13
N LYS A 113 8.69 -3.62 31.89
CA LYS A 113 9.66 -3.05 30.94
C LYS A 113 9.25 -3.44 29.53
N ILE A 114 9.33 -2.52 28.59
CA ILE A 114 8.83 -2.71 27.23
C ILE A 114 10.00 -2.77 26.27
N ILE A 115 10.07 -3.83 25.48
CA ILE A 115 10.97 -3.93 24.33
C ILE A 115 10.17 -3.50 23.10
N ILE A 116 10.63 -2.47 22.40
CA ILE A 116 10.04 -1.99 21.15
C ILE A 116 10.95 -2.42 20.01
N ALA A 117 10.50 -3.38 19.20
CA ALA A 117 11.16 -3.72 17.95
C ALA A 117 10.83 -2.65 16.90
N GLY A 118 11.80 -1.84 16.51
CA GLY A 118 11.60 -0.72 15.60
C GLY A 118 12.79 0.24 15.55
N ASP A 119 12.66 1.27 14.73
CA ASP A 119 13.70 2.29 14.54
C ASP A 119 13.58 3.39 15.63
N PRO A 120 14.61 3.61 16.48
CA PRO A 120 14.61 4.58 17.58
C PRO A 120 14.52 6.02 17.11
N ASN A 121 14.85 6.30 15.85
CA ASN A 121 14.75 7.64 15.27
C ASN A 121 13.39 7.88 14.59
N HIS A 122 12.54 6.85 14.50
CA HIS A 122 11.26 6.97 13.83
C HIS A 122 10.22 7.69 14.72
N PRO A 123 9.44 8.66 14.18
CA PRO A 123 8.45 9.43 14.95
C PRO A 123 7.47 8.60 15.78
N GLU A 124 6.96 7.52 15.19
CA GLU A 124 6.06 6.60 15.88
C GLU A 124 6.72 6.01 17.13
N VAL A 125 7.97 5.54 17.01
CA VAL A 125 8.72 4.90 18.09
C VAL A 125 9.09 5.90 19.17
N GLN A 126 9.52 7.11 18.79
CA GLN A 126 9.76 8.21 19.74
C GLN A 126 8.50 8.50 20.58
N GLY A 127 7.33 8.55 19.93
CA GLY A 127 6.05 8.66 20.62
C GLY A 127 5.84 7.51 21.61
N LEU A 128 6.02 6.26 21.19
CA LEU A 128 5.87 5.09 22.08
C LEU A 128 6.83 5.13 23.27
N VAL A 129 8.08 5.56 23.05
CA VAL A 129 9.06 5.74 24.13
C VAL A 129 8.57 6.77 25.14
N ASP A 130 8.02 7.89 24.70
CA ASP A 130 7.47 8.91 25.61
C ASP A 130 6.26 8.38 26.40
N TRP A 131 5.35 7.66 25.74
CA TRP A 131 4.21 7.00 26.38
C TRP A 131 4.64 5.93 27.40
N SER A 132 5.83 5.36 27.25
CA SER A 132 6.39 4.39 28.19
C SER A 132 6.96 5.02 29.47
N ARG A 133 7.01 6.36 29.57
CA ARG A 133 7.57 7.08 30.73
C ARG A 133 8.99 6.63 31.11
N GLY A 134 9.81 6.28 30.12
CA GLY A 134 11.18 5.82 30.30
C GLY A 134 11.35 4.32 30.60
N HIS A 135 10.28 3.52 30.48
CA HIS A 135 10.31 2.07 30.70
C HIS A 135 10.49 1.25 29.41
N ALA A 136 10.73 1.90 28.27
CA ALA A 136 10.99 1.24 26.99
C ALA A 136 12.49 1.12 26.66
N LEU A 137 12.85 -0.01 26.03
CA LEU A 137 14.08 -0.23 25.29
C LEU A 137 13.73 -0.44 23.82
N VAL A 138 14.30 0.36 22.93
CA VAL A 138 14.12 0.19 21.48
C VAL A 138 15.26 -0.65 20.92
N ILE A 139 14.95 -1.58 20.02
CA ILE A 139 15.93 -2.41 19.32
C ILE A 139 15.62 -2.47 17.82
N GLU A 140 16.68 -2.41 17.03
CA GLU A 140 16.73 -2.53 15.56
C GLU A 140 17.31 -3.88 15.12
N ASP A 141 17.92 -4.61 16.04
CA ASP A 141 18.55 -5.91 15.86
C ASP A 141 18.32 -6.77 17.11
N GLU A 142 17.92 -8.03 16.91
CA GLU A 142 17.76 -9.00 18.00
C GLU A 142 19.04 -9.20 18.83
N GLU A 143 20.23 -8.99 18.26
CA GLU A 143 21.50 -9.09 18.97
C GLU A 143 21.63 -8.05 20.09
N GLN A 144 20.96 -6.90 19.97
CA GLN A 144 20.95 -5.82 20.97
C GLN A 144 20.29 -6.25 22.30
N LEU A 145 19.51 -7.34 22.31
CA LEU A 145 19.00 -7.91 23.55
C LEU A 145 20.11 -8.49 24.43
N GLY A 146 21.30 -8.77 23.87
CA GLY A 146 22.49 -9.21 24.62
C GLY A 146 22.17 -10.35 25.59
N GLU A 147 22.82 -10.39 26.75
CA GLU A 147 22.43 -11.20 27.91
C GLU A 147 21.67 -10.34 28.95
N LEU A 148 20.72 -9.51 28.50
CA LEU A 148 19.98 -8.66 29.43
C LEU A 148 19.30 -9.53 30.51
N LYS A 149 19.67 -9.29 31.77
CA LYS A 149 18.98 -9.84 32.93
C LYS A 149 17.89 -8.86 33.36
N TRP A 150 16.65 -9.31 33.28
CA TRP A 150 15.48 -8.50 33.54
C TRP A 150 14.96 -8.80 34.95
N ASP A 151 15.08 -7.84 35.87
CA ASP A 151 14.51 -7.95 37.22
C ASP A 151 13.03 -7.50 37.26
N SER A 152 12.34 -7.51 36.11
CA SER A 152 11.00 -6.96 35.94
C SER A 152 10.23 -7.78 34.92
N LYS A 153 8.89 -7.70 34.93
CA LYS A 153 8.08 -8.26 33.84
C LYS A 153 8.48 -7.57 32.53
N VAL A 154 8.54 -8.33 31.44
CA VAL A 154 8.94 -7.81 30.13
C VAL A 154 7.83 -8.03 29.12
N ALA A 155 7.57 -7.01 28.31
CA ALA A 155 6.64 -7.05 27.20
C ALA A 155 7.37 -6.70 25.90
N VAL A 156 7.11 -7.42 24.81
CA VAL A 156 7.64 -7.13 23.48
C VAL A 156 6.53 -6.61 22.60
N ILE A 157 6.75 -5.44 22.00
CA ILE A 157 5.87 -4.82 21.01
C ILE A 157 6.65 -4.48 19.74
N ALA A 158 5.93 -4.23 18.66
CA ALA A 158 6.48 -3.84 17.36
C ALA A 158 6.04 -2.42 16.97
N GLN A 159 6.92 -1.67 16.30
CA GLN A 159 6.48 -0.55 15.47
C GLN A 159 5.55 -1.06 14.35
N THR A 160 4.49 -0.32 14.02
CA THR A 160 3.40 -0.79 13.13
C THR A 160 3.86 -1.15 11.71
N THR A 161 5.02 -0.65 11.29
CA THR A 161 5.60 -0.81 9.95
C THR A 161 6.85 -1.69 9.92
N VAL A 162 7.22 -2.40 10.99
CA VAL A 162 8.33 -3.37 10.90
C VAL A 162 7.93 -4.63 10.14
N ARG A 163 8.92 -5.39 9.71
CA ARG A 163 8.74 -6.69 9.08
C ARG A 163 8.45 -7.76 10.13
N GLU A 164 7.63 -8.72 9.75
CA GLU A 164 7.23 -9.81 10.62
C GLU A 164 8.41 -10.73 10.97
N GLU A 165 9.34 -10.97 10.04
CA GLU A 165 10.52 -11.80 10.31
C GLU A 165 11.40 -11.19 11.40
N PHE A 166 11.66 -9.88 11.33
CA PHE A 166 12.45 -9.18 12.34
C PHE A 166 11.78 -9.26 13.71
N PHE A 167 10.47 -8.99 13.78
CA PHE A 167 9.75 -9.09 15.04
C PHE A 167 9.79 -10.50 15.63
N ASN A 168 9.69 -11.53 14.79
CA ASN A 168 9.78 -12.93 15.23
C ASN A 168 11.16 -13.26 15.80
N ARG A 169 12.26 -12.80 15.19
CA ARG A 169 13.62 -12.99 15.74
C ARG A 169 13.80 -12.33 17.10
N VAL A 170 13.29 -11.10 17.25
CA VAL A 170 13.25 -10.40 18.55
C VAL A 170 12.48 -11.21 19.60
N VAL A 171 11.31 -11.73 19.24
CA VAL A 171 10.47 -12.54 20.14
C VAL A 171 11.16 -13.83 20.55
N GLU A 172 11.78 -14.56 19.62
CA GLU A 172 12.54 -15.78 19.89
C GLU A 172 13.68 -15.50 20.85
N ARG A 173 14.43 -14.43 20.60
CA ARG A 173 15.54 -14.00 21.45
C ARG A 173 15.07 -13.63 22.85
N ALA A 174 13.97 -12.89 22.97
CA ALA A 174 13.40 -12.51 24.27
C ALA A 174 12.91 -13.74 25.05
N LYS A 175 12.23 -14.69 24.38
CA LYS A 175 11.76 -15.95 24.99
C LYS A 175 12.89 -16.86 25.45
N ALA A 176 14.03 -16.83 24.77
CA ALA A 176 15.21 -17.59 25.18
C ALA A 176 15.75 -17.13 26.56
N TYR A 177 15.50 -15.87 26.94
CA TYR A 177 15.86 -15.31 28.24
C TYR A 177 14.78 -15.51 29.29
N ASP A 178 13.54 -15.18 28.93
CA ASP A 178 12.39 -15.31 29.81
C ASP A 178 11.22 -15.91 29.03
N PRO A 179 10.90 -17.20 29.26
CA PRO A 179 9.72 -17.84 28.68
C PRO A 179 8.39 -17.14 29.04
N GLY A 180 8.37 -16.34 30.11
CA GLY A 180 7.22 -15.57 30.59
C GLY A 180 7.04 -14.20 29.92
N VAL A 181 7.87 -13.85 28.93
CA VAL A 181 7.76 -12.55 28.24
C VAL A 181 6.37 -12.39 27.59
N ALA A 182 5.71 -11.26 27.85
CA ALA A 182 4.44 -10.94 27.22
C ALA A 182 4.70 -10.46 25.78
N ILE A 183 3.92 -10.92 24.81
CA ILE A 183 4.13 -10.59 23.40
C ILE A 183 2.87 -9.96 22.84
N PHE A 184 3.00 -8.76 22.29
CA PHE A 184 1.92 -8.05 21.64
C PHE A 184 2.31 -7.76 20.19
N ARG A 185 1.65 -8.46 19.25
CA ARG A 185 1.85 -8.25 17.82
C ARG A 185 1.14 -6.98 17.38
N THR A 186 1.88 -5.88 17.33
CA THR A 186 1.36 -4.55 17.01
C THR A 186 1.66 -4.09 15.58
N ILE A 187 2.24 -4.95 14.74
CA ILE A 187 2.39 -4.71 13.29
C ILE A 187 0.98 -4.60 12.68
N CYS A 188 0.69 -3.50 11.98
CA CYS A 188 -0.66 -3.26 11.49
C CYS A 188 -1.00 -4.20 10.32
N ARG A 189 -2.30 -4.51 10.16
CA ARG A 189 -2.80 -5.38 9.08
C ARG A 189 -2.42 -4.85 7.69
N ALA A 190 -2.52 -3.54 7.47
CA ALA A 190 -2.19 -2.91 6.20
C ALA A 190 -0.71 -3.11 5.79
N THR A 191 0.21 -3.12 6.75
CA THR A 191 1.63 -3.44 6.52
C THR A 191 1.78 -4.91 6.09
N ARG A 192 1.17 -5.83 6.85
CA ARG A 192 1.26 -7.29 6.59
C ARG A 192 0.69 -7.66 5.22
N LEU A 193 -0.51 -7.20 4.90
CA LEU A 193 -1.17 -7.47 3.62
C LEU A 193 -0.39 -6.90 2.43
N ARG A 194 0.19 -5.71 2.57
CA ARG A 194 1.01 -5.07 1.54
C ARG A 194 2.33 -5.80 1.29
N GLN A 195 3.01 -6.23 2.35
CA GLN A 195 4.20 -7.06 2.22
C GLN A 195 3.87 -8.41 1.58
N LYS A 196 2.80 -9.08 2.04
CA LYS A 196 2.35 -10.36 1.48
C LYS A 196 2.03 -10.26 -0.01
N SER A 197 1.15 -9.33 -0.41
CA SER A 197 0.77 -9.14 -1.81
C SER A 197 1.96 -8.74 -2.71
N ALA A 198 2.90 -7.95 -2.20
CA ALA A 198 4.09 -7.58 -2.96
C ALA A 198 5.06 -8.75 -3.15
N VAL A 199 5.25 -9.60 -2.14
CA VAL A 199 6.08 -10.81 -2.22
C VAL A 199 5.44 -11.85 -3.15
N GLU A 200 4.13 -12.04 -3.04
CA GLU A 200 3.37 -12.94 -3.92
C GLU A 200 3.43 -12.50 -5.38
N LEU A 201 3.29 -11.20 -5.64
CA LEU A 201 3.44 -10.64 -6.99
C LEU A 201 4.87 -10.77 -7.51
N ALA A 202 5.87 -10.48 -6.67
CA ALA A 202 7.27 -10.59 -7.06
C ALA A 202 7.62 -11.99 -7.59
N GLY A 203 7.07 -13.06 -6.99
CA GLY A 203 7.26 -14.43 -7.47
C GLY A 203 6.60 -14.77 -8.82
N GLN A 204 5.89 -13.83 -9.46
CA GLN A 204 5.10 -14.04 -10.68
C GLN A 204 5.47 -13.09 -11.82
N VAL A 205 6.49 -12.24 -11.64
CA VAL A 205 6.89 -11.20 -12.59
C VAL A 205 8.39 -11.23 -12.83
N ASP A 206 8.86 -10.64 -13.93
CA ASP A 206 10.30 -10.58 -14.25
C ASP A 206 10.98 -9.37 -13.59
N LEU A 207 10.20 -8.33 -13.28
CA LEU A 207 10.65 -7.09 -12.67
C LEU A 207 9.64 -6.57 -11.66
N MET A 208 10.10 -6.03 -10.53
CA MET A 208 9.30 -5.29 -9.57
C MET A 208 9.65 -3.81 -9.54
N LEU A 209 8.64 -2.95 -9.62
CA LEU A 209 8.73 -1.52 -9.34
C LEU A 209 8.00 -1.21 -8.02
N VAL A 210 8.73 -0.66 -7.05
CA VAL A 210 8.20 -0.23 -5.76
C VAL A 210 8.15 1.29 -5.71
N ILE A 211 6.95 1.86 -5.71
CA ILE A 211 6.75 3.31 -5.81
C ILE A 211 6.53 3.92 -4.43
N GLY A 212 7.30 4.96 -4.10
CA GLY A 212 7.06 5.81 -2.94
C GLY A 212 8.32 6.40 -2.33
N GLY A 213 8.15 7.21 -1.28
CA GLY A 213 9.27 7.96 -0.70
C GLY A 213 10.45 7.09 -0.24
N LEU A 214 11.68 7.47 -0.57
CA LEU A 214 12.93 6.88 -0.12
C LEU A 214 13.09 6.98 1.40
N ASN A 215 12.52 8.02 2.01
CA ASN A 215 12.50 8.20 3.47
C ASN A 215 11.35 7.45 4.17
N SER A 216 10.49 6.74 3.42
CA SER A 216 9.40 5.96 4.01
C SER A 216 9.90 4.61 4.52
N SER A 217 9.85 4.41 5.84
CA SER A 217 10.21 3.13 6.48
C SER A 217 9.42 1.95 5.89
N ASN A 218 8.12 2.15 5.65
CA ASN A 218 7.26 1.13 5.05
C ASN A 218 7.68 0.81 3.60
N THR A 219 7.92 1.84 2.77
CA THR A 219 8.26 1.63 1.35
C THR A 219 9.63 0.95 1.21
N ARG A 220 10.63 1.36 1.99
CA ARG A 220 11.95 0.71 2.00
C ARG A 220 11.86 -0.76 2.38
N LYS A 221 11.10 -1.09 3.44
CA LYS A 221 10.89 -2.48 3.86
C LYS A 221 10.14 -3.30 2.82
N LEU A 222 9.20 -2.68 2.09
CA LEU A 222 8.49 -3.30 0.98
C LEU A 222 9.43 -3.64 -0.18
N ALA A 223 10.29 -2.68 -0.57
CA ALA A 223 11.32 -2.91 -1.59
C ALA A 223 12.28 -4.03 -1.19
N LEU A 224 12.76 -4.04 0.06
CA LEU A 224 13.60 -5.13 0.58
C LEU A 224 12.89 -6.50 0.53
N ALA A 225 11.60 -6.55 0.86
CA ALA A 225 10.83 -7.80 0.79
C ALA A 225 10.74 -8.33 -0.65
N CYS A 226 10.57 -7.46 -1.65
CA CYS A 226 10.62 -7.84 -3.06
C CYS A 226 12.02 -8.31 -3.48
N ILE A 227 13.09 -7.59 -3.10
CA ILE A 227 14.48 -7.96 -3.43
C ILE A 227 14.84 -9.36 -2.90
N GLU A 228 14.39 -9.69 -1.68
CA GLU A 228 14.67 -10.99 -1.06
C GLU A 228 14.02 -12.18 -1.77
N THR A 229 13.05 -11.95 -2.66
CA THR A 229 12.49 -12.99 -3.54
C THR A 229 13.45 -13.41 -4.66
N GLY A 230 14.49 -12.60 -4.92
CA GLY A 230 15.40 -12.78 -6.05
C GLY A 230 14.94 -12.06 -7.34
N THR A 231 13.75 -11.46 -7.32
CA THR A 231 13.21 -10.70 -8.46
C THR A 231 13.92 -9.35 -8.58
N PRO A 232 14.44 -8.98 -9.77
CA PRO A 232 14.93 -7.63 -10.03
C PRO A 232 13.93 -6.59 -9.53
N THR A 233 14.37 -5.66 -8.69
CA THR A 233 13.49 -4.70 -8.02
C THR A 233 14.10 -3.31 -8.03
N TYR A 234 13.34 -2.31 -8.49
CA TYR A 234 13.70 -0.89 -8.38
C TYR A 234 12.73 -0.15 -7.46
N HIS A 235 13.27 0.73 -6.61
CA HIS A 235 12.51 1.63 -5.74
C HIS A 235 12.66 3.04 -6.29
N ILE A 236 11.54 3.63 -6.73
CA ILE A 236 11.47 4.99 -7.29
C ILE A 236 10.48 5.86 -6.50
N GLU A 237 10.71 7.17 -6.45
CA GLU A 237 9.73 8.13 -5.90
C GLU A 237 8.76 8.63 -6.98
N GLU A 238 9.24 8.85 -8.21
CA GLU A 238 8.51 9.53 -9.28
C GLU A 238 8.70 8.84 -10.63
N ALA A 239 7.77 9.07 -11.57
CA ALA A 239 7.84 8.48 -12.91
C ALA A 239 9.11 8.87 -13.68
N ALA A 240 9.63 10.08 -13.46
CA ALA A 240 10.87 10.55 -14.10
C ALA A 240 12.12 9.73 -13.73
N GLU A 241 12.08 8.95 -12.64
CA GLU A 241 13.18 8.06 -12.24
C GLU A 241 13.14 6.70 -12.97
N LEU A 242 12.01 6.37 -13.60
CA LEU A 242 11.87 5.15 -14.40
C LEU A 242 12.79 5.24 -15.63
N LYS A 243 13.61 4.21 -15.83
CA LYS A 243 14.48 4.12 -16.99
C LYS A 243 13.96 3.07 -17.97
N ARG A 244 13.94 3.41 -19.26
CA ARG A 244 13.55 2.50 -20.35
C ARG A 244 14.38 1.21 -20.33
N GLU A 245 15.70 1.33 -20.12
CA GLU A 245 16.65 0.19 -20.04
C GLU A 245 16.30 -0.88 -19.00
N TRP A 246 15.47 -0.57 -17.99
CA TRP A 246 15.02 -1.54 -16.99
C TRP A 246 13.91 -2.46 -17.50
N LEU A 247 13.20 -2.02 -18.54
CA LEU A 247 12.04 -2.70 -19.12
C LEU A 247 12.41 -3.50 -20.37
N ASP A 248 13.62 -3.32 -20.90
CA ASP A 248 14.12 -4.07 -22.05
C ASP A 248 14.05 -5.58 -21.80
N ASN A 249 13.39 -6.32 -22.71
CA ASN A 249 13.18 -7.76 -22.63
C ASN A 249 12.38 -8.26 -21.41
N ILE A 250 11.65 -7.38 -20.73
CA ILE A 250 10.77 -7.75 -19.62
C ILE A 250 9.37 -8.11 -20.17
N LYS A 251 8.87 -9.30 -19.84
CA LYS A 251 7.53 -9.72 -20.27
C LYS A 251 6.47 -9.20 -19.31
N ILE A 252 6.71 -9.32 -18.01
CA ILE A 252 5.76 -8.93 -16.97
C ILE A 252 6.47 -8.06 -15.93
N THR A 253 6.00 -6.83 -15.76
CA THR A 253 6.42 -5.94 -14.67
C THR A 253 5.35 -5.88 -13.58
N GLY A 254 5.74 -6.20 -12.36
CA GLY A 254 4.93 -5.98 -11.16
C GLY A 254 5.12 -4.56 -10.61
N VAL A 255 4.04 -3.92 -10.21
CA VAL A 255 4.02 -2.59 -9.59
C VAL A 255 3.40 -2.69 -8.20
N THR A 256 4.10 -2.21 -7.19
CA THR A 256 3.55 -2.02 -5.84
C THR A 256 3.88 -0.63 -5.33
N ALA A 257 3.26 -0.22 -4.23
CA ALA A 257 3.47 1.10 -3.69
C ALA A 257 3.32 1.16 -2.17
N GLY A 258 4.11 2.03 -1.57
CA GLY A 258 4.09 2.30 -0.14
C GLY A 258 2.75 2.83 0.37
N ALA A 259 2.51 2.67 1.67
CA ALA A 259 1.27 3.10 2.33
C ALA A 259 1.05 4.63 2.31
N SER A 260 2.09 5.42 2.03
CA SER A 260 2.07 6.88 1.86
C SER A 260 2.15 7.31 0.40
N THR A 261 2.07 6.39 -0.56
CA THR A 261 2.14 6.70 -1.98
C THR A 261 0.75 6.95 -2.54
N PRO A 262 0.52 8.09 -3.20
CA PRO A 262 -0.76 8.37 -3.81
C PRO A 262 -1.04 7.50 -5.04
N VAL A 263 -2.33 7.33 -5.35
CA VAL A 263 -2.77 6.58 -6.54
C VAL A 263 -2.33 7.27 -7.83
N TRP A 264 -2.31 8.61 -7.87
CA TRP A 264 -1.89 9.35 -9.07
C TRP A 264 -0.42 9.09 -9.43
N SER A 265 0.48 8.97 -8.46
CA SER A 265 1.89 8.61 -8.72
C SER A 265 2.03 7.21 -9.32
N ILE A 266 1.19 6.27 -8.88
CA ILE A 266 1.17 4.90 -9.42
C ILE A 266 0.68 4.93 -10.87
N LYS A 267 -0.43 5.65 -11.12
CA LYS A 267 -0.98 5.80 -12.47
C LYS A 267 0.02 6.47 -13.42
N GLU A 268 0.76 7.47 -12.96
CA GLU A 268 1.77 8.18 -13.76
C GLU A 268 2.91 7.25 -14.19
N VAL A 269 3.43 6.42 -13.28
CA VAL A 269 4.44 5.41 -13.61
C VAL A 269 3.91 4.40 -14.62
N ILE A 270 2.70 3.87 -14.42
CA ILE A 270 2.08 2.91 -15.35
C ILE A 270 1.88 3.54 -16.73
N ARG A 271 1.43 4.80 -16.78
CA ARG A 271 1.25 5.55 -18.04
C ARG A 271 2.58 5.67 -18.80
N LEU A 272 3.67 6.04 -18.12
CA LEU A 272 4.99 6.13 -18.73
C LEU A 272 5.51 4.76 -19.23
N MET A 273 5.24 3.68 -18.49
CA MET A 273 5.55 2.32 -18.95
C MET A 273 4.78 1.95 -20.23
N SER A 274 3.51 2.34 -20.34
CA SER A 274 2.71 2.15 -21.55
C SER A 274 3.23 2.97 -22.74
N GLU A 275 3.71 4.19 -22.49
CA GLU A 275 4.34 5.03 -23.52
C GLU A 275 5.60 4.36 -24.08
N PHE A 276 6.47 3.82 -23.22
CA PHE A 276 7.67 3.09 -23.66
C PHE A 276 7.34 1.86 -24.50
N ASN A 277 6.30 1.09 -24.14
CA ASN A 277 5.84 -0.02 -24.98
C ASN A 277 5.39 0.47 -26.37
N ASN A 278 4.62 1.56 -26.43
CA ASN A 278 4.09 2.08 -27.71
C ASN A 278 5.19 2.65 -28.61
N GLU A 279 6.27 3.18 -28.04
CA GLU A 279 7.46 3.59 -28.80
C GLU A 279 8.21 2.39 -29.40
N GLU A 280 8.34 1.29 -28.66
CA GLU A 280 8.91 0.04 -29.21
C GLU A 280 8.10 -0.48 -30.40
N PHE A 281 6.77 -0.53 -30.29
CA PHE A 281 5.91 -0.92 -31.42
C PHE A 281 6.07 -0.01 -32.64
N LYS A 282 6.29 1.30 -32.44
CA LYS A 282 6.54 2.23 -33.55
C LYS A 282 7.92 2.02 -34.17
N GLU A 283 8.95 1.81 -33.36
CA GLU A 283 10.31 1.54 -33.85
C GLU A 283 10.42 0.18 -34.55
N GLU A 284 9.68 -0.84 -34.10
CA GLU A 284 9.59 -2.15 -34.76
C GLU A 284 8.84 -2.06 -36.09
N ASN A 285 7.66 -1.43 -36.12
CA ASN A 285 6.87 -1.29 -37.36
C ASN A 285 7.59 -0.43 -38.42
N VAL A 286 8.26 0.66 -38.02
CA VAL A 286 9.04 1.50 -38.96
C VAL A 286 10.23 0.72 -39.53
N ASN A 287 10.88 -0.14 -38.75
CA ASN A 287 11.96 -1.00 -39.26
C ASN A 287 11.45 -2.13 -40.15
N GLU A 288 10.26 -2.68 -39.89
CA GLU A 288 9.60 -3.67 -40.76
C GLU A 288 9.15 -3.04 -42.08
N GLU A 289 8.56 -1.84 -42.05
CA GLU A 289 8.20 -1.09 -43.27
C GLU A 289 9.46 -0.68 -44.08
N GLU A 290 10.53 -0.20 -43.44
CA GLU A 290 11.80 0.12 -44.14
C GLU A 290 12.56 -1.11 -44.67
N SER A 291 12.28 -2.31 -44.15
CA SER A 291 12.88 -3.55 -44.67
C SER A 291 12.04 -4.16 -45.79
N GLN A 292 10.71 -4.02 -45.73
CA GLN A 292 9.81 -4.37 -46.84
C GLN A 292 9.98 -3.44 -48.05
N GLU A 293 10.15 -2.13 -47.86
CA GLU A 293 10.42 -1.19 -48.96
C GLU A 293 11.77 -1.47 -49.65
N LYS A 294 12.78 -1.97 -48.91
CA LYS A 294 14.07 -2.38 -49.48
C LYS A 294 14.02 -3.71 -50.23
N GLU A 295 13.14 -4.63 -49.84
CA GLU A 295 12.91 -5.88 -50.58
C GLU A 295 12.08 -5.64 -51.85
N GLU A 296 11.15 -4.69 -51.87
CA GLU A 296 10.41 -4.30 -53.08
C GLU A 296 11.29 -3.54 -54.10
N GLU A 297 12.22 -2.68 -53.65
CA GLU A 297 13.20 -2.03 -54.55
C GLU A 297 14.24 -3.01 -55.15
N GLU A 298 14.51 -4.16 -54.52
CA GLU A 298 15.40 -5.19 -55.09
C GLU A 298 14.70 -6.11 -56.11
N VAL A 299 13.36 -6.17 -56.13
CA VAL A 299 12.59 -6.99 -57.09
C VAL A 299 12.27 -6.21 -58.39
N GLU A 300 12.11 -4.89 -58.35
CA GLU A 300 11.93 -4.08 -59.58
C GLU A 300 13.23 -3.80 -60.36
N GLY A 301 14.38 -4.24 -59.85
CA GLY A 301 15.70 -4.04 -60.47
C GLY A 301 16.15 -5.11 -61.47
N SER A 302 15.38 -6.18 -61.71
CA SER A 302 15.82 -7.31 -62.55
C SER A 302 14.79 -7.75 -63.61
N GLU A 303 14.39 -6.85 -64.50
CA GLU A 303 13.79 -7.23 -65.79
C GLU A 303 14.37 -6.40 -66.93
N GLU A 304 15.61 -6.67 -67.36
CA GLU A 304 16.04 -6.43 -68.74
C GLU A 304 17.01 -7.52 -69.23
N GLU A 305 16.73 -7.97 -70.46
CA GLU A 305 17.53 -8.75 -71.43
C GLU A 305 17.19 -10.24 -71.69
N VAL A 306 16.86 -10.42 -72.97
CA VAL A 306 16.34 -11.52 -73.79
C VAL A 306 17.47 -12.43 -74.28
N ASP A 307 17.26 -13.74 -74.47
CA ASP A 307 17.38 -14.38 -75.80
C ASP A 307 17.05 -15.88 -75.90
N GLU A 308 16.64 -16.21 -77.13
CA GLU A 308 16.00 -17.40 -77.72
C GLU A 308 16.74 -18.75 -77.61
N GLU A 309 15.98 -19.86 -77.52
CA GLU A 309 16.21 -21.07 -78.34
C GLU A 309 14.98 -22.02 -78.35
N GLU A 310 14.57 -22.45 -79.55
CA GLU A 310 13.47 -23.38 -79.84
C GLU A 310 13.83 -24.86 -79.56
N GLY A 311 12.84 -25.69 -79.17
CA GLY A 311 12.93 -27.15 -79.38
C GLY A 311 12.06 -28.09 -78.54
N THR A 312 10.81 -28.28 -78.98
CA THR A 312 9.98 -29.53 -78.98
C THR A 312 9.49 -30.21 -77.68
N GLU A 313 8.16 -30.12 -77.49
CA GLU A 313 7.12 -31.14 -77.16
C GLU A 313 7.42 -32.31 -76.19
N GLU A 314 6.68 -32.38 -75.06
CA GLU A 314 5.67 -33.43 -74.79
C GLU A 314 4.84 -33.14 -73.50
N GLU A 315 3.51 -33.14 -73.70
CA GLU A 315 2.37 -33.58 -72.87
C GLU A 315 2.22 -33.26 -71.35
N ALA A 316 1.28 -32.35 -71.11
CA ALA A 316 0.14 -32.34 -70.17
C ALA A 316 0.04 -33.37 -69.02
N GLN A 317 -0.26 -32.85 -67.81
CA GLN A 317 -1.46 -33.26 -67.06
C GLN A 317 -1.94 -32.16 -66.10
N GLU A 318 -3.23 -31.86 -66.23
CA GLU A 318 -4.07 -30.96 -65.43
C GLU A 318 -4.29 -31.49 -64.00
N GLU A 319 -4.49 -30.58 -63.05
CA GLU A 319 -5.60 -30.57 -62.06
C GLU A 319 -5.52 -29.23 -61.31
N ALA A 320 -6.34 -28.23 -61.68
CA ALA A 320 -7.71 -27.98 -61.21
C ALA A 320 -7.71 -26.97 -60.04
N ALA A 321 -7.99 -25.71 -60.40
CA ALA A 321 -8.41 -24.65 -59.49
C ALA A 321 -9.87 -24.87 -59.07
N GLU A 322 -10.13 -24.73 -57.78
CA GLU A 322 -11.46 -24.38 -57.27
C GLU A 322 -11.33 -23.03 -56.56
N GLU A 323 -11.93 -22.03 -57.21
CA GLU A 323 -12.30 -20.75 -56.60
C GLU A 323 -13.45 -21.01 -55.62
N GLY A 324 -13.26 -20.59 -54.37
CA GLY A 324 -14.29 -20.56 -53.34
C GLY A 324 -14.26 -19.19 -52.67
N GLU A 325 -15.31 -18.43 -52.94
CA GLU A 325 -15.65 -17.12 -52.41
C GLU A 325 -15.42 -17.03 -50.88
N VAL A 326 -14.70 -16.00 -50.44
CA VAL A 326 -14.72 -15.58 -49.03
C VAL A 326 -15.65 -14.38 -48.95
N GLU A 327 -16.88 -14.65 -48.50
CA GLU A 327 -17.82 -13.63 -48.04
C GLU A 327 -17.22 -12.88 -46.85
N GLU A 328 -17.39 -11.56 -46.91
CA GLU A 328 -17.23 -10.61 -45.81
C GLU A 328 -18.02 -11.08 -44.58
N THR A 329 -17.33 -11.20 -43.44
CA THR A 329 -17.94 -10.96 -42.14
C THR A 329 -16.99 -10.07 -41.35
N GLU A 330 -17.17 -8.75 -41.56
CA GLU A 330 -16.89 -7.74 -40.55
C GLU A 330 -17.71 -8.08 -39.30
N GLU A 331 -17.08 -8.66 -38.27
CA GLU A 331 -17.59 -8.70 -36.90
C GLU A 331 -16.53 -9.38 -36.01
N THR A 332 -15.48 -8.65 -35.62
CA THR A 332 -14.75 -8.81 -34.34
C THR A 332 -13.58 -7.81 -34.25
N GLU A 333 -13.82 -6.51 -34.34
CA GLU A 333 -12.81 -5.48 -33.96
C GLU A 333 -13.40 -4.34 -33.11
N GLU A 334 -14.54 -4.59 -32.45
CA GLU A 334 -15.24 -3.61 -31.61
C GLU A 334 -15.43 -4.08 -30.16
N GLU A 335 -14.47 -4.81 -29.58
CA GLU A 335 -14.50 -5.15 -28.13
C GLU A 335 -13.18 -5.00 -27.36
N ALA A 336 -12.07 -4.56 -27.98
CA ALA A 336 -10.77 -4.45 -27.28
C ALA A 336 -10.22 -3.02 -27.12
N THR A 337 -10.87 -2.00 -27.67
CA THR A 337 -10.38 -0.60 -27.64
C THR A 337 -11.36 0.41 -27.06
N ALA A 338 -12.52 -0.03 -26.56
CA ALA A 338 -13.54 0.85 -25.98
C ALA A 338 -13.49 0.89 -24.44
N GLN A 339 -12.34 1.15 -23.80
CA GLN A 339 -12.28 1.49 -22.36
C GLN A 339 -11.09 2.38 -21.97
N VAL A 340 -10.74 3.42 -22.75
CA VAL A 340 -9.89 4.51 -22.20
C VAL A 340 -10.24 5.85 -22.85
N GLU A 341 -11.49 6.30 -22.75
CA GLU A 341 -11.82 7.72 -22.93
C GLU A 341 -12.94 8.13 -21.96
N GLU A 342 -12.57 8.31 -20.70
CA GLU A 342 -13.18 9.36 -19.87
C GLU A 342 -12.03 10.10 -19.18
N GLU A 343 -11.78 11.33 -19.65
CA GLU A 343 -11.01 12.32 -18.91
C GLU A 343 -11.79 12.67 -17.64
N GLU A 344 -11.57 11.92 -16.55
CA GLU A 344 -11.99 12.36 -15.23
C GLU A 344 -11.09 13.53 -14.79
N GLU A 345 -11.65 14.74 -14.84
CA GLU A 345 -11.14 15.86 -14.04
C GLU A 345 -11.05 15.39 -12.58
N VAL A 346 -9.83 15.38 -12.04
CA VAL A 346 -9.55 14.96 -10.67
C VAL A 346 -10.14 15.98 -9.70
N THR A 347 -11.38 15.75 -9.27
CA THR A 347 -12.06 16.49 -8.19
C THR A 347 -11.95 15.71 -6.86
N GLU A 348 -12.31 16.37 -5.75
CA GLU A 348 -12.31 15.81 -4.38
C GLU A 348 -13.05 14.46 -4.24
N GLU A 349 -13.94 14.11 -5.19
CA GLU A 349 -14.73 12.89 -5.19
C GLU A 349 -13.93 11.61 -5.50
N THR A 350 -12.75 11.71 -6.14
CA THR A 350 -11.90 10.55 -6.46
C THR A 350 -11.22 9.90 -5.24
N TYR A 351 -11.36 10.49 -4.05
CA TYR A 351 -10.90 9.91 -2.77
C TYR A 351 -11.83 8.83 -2.20
N ASP A 352 -13.11 8.87 -2.55
CA ASP A 352 -14.15 7.98 -2.03
C ASP A 352 -14.45 6.87 -3.04
N ARG A 353 -13.61 5.83 -3.06
CA ARG A 353 -14.10 4.52 -3.54
C ARG A 353 -15.15 4.04 -2.54
N GLU A 354 -16.37 3.85 -3.05
CA GLU A 354 -17.65 3.48 -2.41
C GLU A 354 -17.51 2.93 -0.98
N ILE A 355 -17.60 3.84 -0.03
CA ILE A 355 -17.85 3.49 1.38
C ILE A 355 -19.34 3.17 1.45
N THR A 356 -19.70 1.91 1.64
CA THR A 356 -21.10 1.53 1.86
C THR A 356 -21.60 2.27 3.11
N PRO A 357 -22.58 3.17 3.02
CA PRO A 357 -23.12 3.84 4.20
C PRO A 357 -23.71 2.78 5.13
N LEU A 358 -23.22 2.68 6.37
CA LEU A 358 -23.80 1.79 7.38
C LEU A 358 -24.79 2.55 8.24
N GLU A 359 -25.98 2.01 8.42
CA GLU A 359 -26.97 2.52 9.37
C GLU A 359 -27.15 1.60 10.57
N LYS A 360 -27.43 2.19 11.74
CA LYS A 360 -27.77 1.41 12.93
C LYS A 360 -29.06 0.62 12.69
N GLY A 361 -29.00 -0.68 12.95
CA GLY A 361 -30.11 -1.60 12.83
C GLY A 361 -30.16 -2.37 11.51
N GLU A 362 -29.18 -2.17 10.63
CA GLU A 362 -29.00 -2.94 9.40
C GLU A 362 -28.33 -4.29 9.66
N ILE A 363 -28.59 -5.28 8.79
CA ILE A 363 -27.81 -6.52 8.72
C ILE A 363 -26.88 -6.43 7.53
N VAL A 364 -25.57 -6.55 7.77
CA VAL A 364 -24.54 -6.50 6.73
C VAL A 364 -23.70 -7.77 6.73
N LYS A 365 -23.22 -8.15 5.55
CA LYS A 365 -22.26 -9.24 5.43
C LYS A 365 -20.88 -8.73 5.80
N GLY A 366 -20.18 -9.46 6.66
CA GLY A 366 -18.82 -9.16 7.03
C GLY A 366 -17.94 -10.40 7.01
N LYS A 367 -16.65 -10.20 6.73
CA LYS A 367 -15.65 -11.26 6.71
C LYS A 367 -14.77 -11.20 7.95
N VAL A 368 -14.64 -12.30 8.69
CA VAL A 368 -13.80 -12.34 9.91
C VAL A 368 -12.35 -12.07 9.54
N VAL A 369 -11.80 -10.96 10.02
CA VAL A 369 -10.39 -10.59 9.79
C VAL A 369 -9.49 -11.02 10.93
N GLN A 370 -10.02 -11.17 12.15
CA GLN A 370 -9.26 -11.64 13.29
C GLN A 370 -10.18 -12.25 14.35
N VAL A 371 -9.71 -13.33 14.98
CA VAL A 371 -10.37 -13.99 16.11
C VAL A 371 -9.52 -13.80 17.36
N ALA A 372 -9.98 -12.98 18.30
CA ALA A 372 -9.39 -12.84 19.63
C ALA A 372 -10.09 -13.79 20.62
N ASP A 373 -9.65 -13.80 21.89
CA ASP A 373 -10.26 -14.67 22.91
C ASP A 373 -11.67 -14.18 23.33
N ASP A 374 -11.89 -12.86 23.26
CA ASP A 374 -13.08 -12.15 23.75
C ASP A 374 -13.82 -11.32 22.70
N GLU A 375 -13.30 -11.22 21.47
CA GLU A 375 -13.94 -10.49 20.37
C GLU A 375 -13.58 -11.05 18.98
N LEU A 376 -14.46 -10.81 18.00
CA LEU A 376 -14.17 -10.97 16.57
C LEU A 376 -13.97 -9.60 15.95
N LEU A 377 -12.97 -9.45 15.10
CA LEU A 377 -12.86 -8.33 14.19
C LEU A 377 -13.35 -8.78 12.82
N VAL A 378 -14.27 -8.01 12.23
CA VAL A 378 -14.95 -8.37 10.98
C VAL A 378 -14.90 -7.19 10.01
N ASP A 379 -14.42 -7.42 8.80
CA ASP A 379 -14.42 -6.45 7.71
C ASP A 379 -15.82 -6.41 7.08
N VAL A 380 -16.49 -5.27 7.20
CA VAL A 380 -17.85 -5.04 6.69
C VAL A 380 -17.87 -4.08 5.51
N GLY A 381 -16.71 -3.81 4.89
CA GLY A 381 -16.61 -2.85 3.78
C GLY A 381 -16.84 -1.39 4.18
N TYR A 382 -16.67 -1.07 5.47
CA TYR A 382 -16.84 0.28 6.03
C TYR A 382 -15.51 0.89 6.47
N LYS A 383 -15.53 2.18 6.87
CA LYS A 383 -14.34 2.98 7.29
C LYS A 383 -13.47 2.31 8.36
N MET A 384 -14.02 1.40 9.15
CA MET A 384 -13.34 0.65 10.21
C MET A 384 -13.87 -0.79 10.28
N ASP A 385 -13.02 -1.72 10.72
CA ASP A 385 -13.43 -3.09 11.03
C ASP A 385 -14.50 -3.07 12.15
N GLY A 386 -15.55 -3.86 11.98
CA GLY A 386 -16.56 -4.10 13.01
C GLY A 386 -15.99 -4.96 14.14
N ILE A 387 -16.34 -4.60 15.39
CA ILE A 387 -15.98 -5.38 16.57
C ILE A 387 -17.23 -6.13 17.03
N VAL A 388 -17.14 -7.46 17.16
CA VAL A 388 -18.20 -8.31 17.70
C VAL A 388 -17.70 -8.92 19.00
N PRO A 389 -18.05 -8.34 20.17
CA PRO A 389 -17.69 -8.90 21.46
C PRO A 389 -18.29 -10.29 21.64
N ARG A 390 -17.63 -11.16 22.41
CA ARG A 390 -18.13 -12.52 22.71
C ARG A 390 -19.57 -12.55 23.23
N SER A 391 -20.00 -11.51 23.96
CA SER A 391 -21.38 -11.41 24.49
C SER A 391 -22.43 -11.29 23.39
N GLU A 392 -22.05 -10.83 22.20
CA GLU A 392 -22.94 -10.64 21.04
C GLU A 392 -22.89 -11.81 20.05
N VAL A 393 -22.05 -12.82 20.32
CA VAL A 393 -21.92 -14.00 19.47
C VAL A 393 -22.67 -15.18 20.09
N ASP A 394 -23.60 -15.77 19.34
CA ASP A 394 -24.35 -16.95 19.77
C ASP A 394 -23.49 -18.22 19.65
N VAL A 395 -22.61 -18.42 20.65
CA VAL A 395 -21.76 -19.60 20.78
C VAL A 395 -22.23 -20.44 21.97
N LYS A 396 -22.18 -21.78 21.85
CA LYS A 396 -22.55 -22.67 22.96
C LYS A 396 -21.70 -22.37 24.19
N SER A 397 -22.35 -22.39 25.36
CA SER A 397 -21.73 -22.12 26.65
C SER A 397 -20.50 -23.01 26.87
N GLY A 398 -19.30 -22.41 26.81
CA GLY A 398 -18.01 -23.06 27.08
C GLY A 398 -17.08 -23.19 25.87
N GLU A 399 -17.55 -22.96 24.65
CA GLU A 399 -16.70 -22.97 23.44
C GLU A 399 -16.04 -21.60 23.23
N SER A 400 -14.74 -21.56 22.93
CA SER A 400 -14.02 -20.31 22.67
C SER A 400 -14.31 -19.79 21.26
N LEU A 401 -14.19 -18.47 21.05
CA LEU A 401 -14.37 -17.89 19.71
C LEU A 401 -13.41 -18.50 18.67
N LYS A 402 -12.19 -18.84 19.10
CA LYS A 402 -11.14 -19.48 18.28
C LYS A 402 -11.48 -20.91 17.85
N GLU A 403 -12.37 -21.59 18.55
CA GLU A 403 -12.84 -22.93 18.18
C GLU A 403 -14.04 -22.88 17.23
N THR A 404 -14.77 -21.76 17.24
CA THR A 404 -16.02 -21.58 16.47
C THR A 404 -15.82 -20.84 15.16
N PHE A 405 -14.88 -19.90 15.08
CA PHE A 405 -14.67 -19.04 13.92
C PHE A 405 -13.21 -19.09 13.44
N GLN A 406 -13.04 -18.92 12.14
CA GLN A 406 -11.74 -18.82 11.47
C GLN A 406 -11.64 -17.48 10.73
N VAL A 407 -10.40 -17.05 10.49
CA VAL A 407 -10.15 -15.91 9.59
C VAL A 407 -10.68 -16.29 8.21
N ASP A 408 -11.32 -15.32 7.55
CA ASP A 408 -12.03 -15.44 6.28
C ASP A 408 -13.46 -16.02 6.32
N ASP A 409 -13.98 -16.38 7.50
CA ASP A 409 -15.40 -16.76 7.64
C ASP A 409 -16.34 -15.59 7.29
N GLU A 410 -17.41 -15.86 6.55
CA GLU A 410 -18.47 -14.88 6.27
C GLU A 410 -19.58 -14.95 7.32
N LEU A 411 -19.93 -13.80 7.88
CA LEU A 411 -20.95 -13.65 8.92
C LEU A 411 -21.99 -12.60 8.51
N ASP A 412 -23.25 -12.87 8.83
CA ASP A 412 -24.31 -11.86 8.83
C ASP A 412 -24.25 -11.11 10.17
N LEU A 413 -23.98 -9.80 10.13
CA LEU A 413 -23.77 -8.95 11.31
C LEU A 413 -24.86 -7.92 11.46
N TYR A 414 -25.41 -7.80 12.67
CA TYR A 414 -26.37 -6.75 13.01
C TYR A 414 -25.65 -5.51 13.54
N VAL A 415 -25.85 -4.36 12.87
CA VAL A 415 -25.16 -3.11 13.20
C VAL A 415 -25.80 -2.45 14.43
N LEU A 416 -25.19 -2.63 15.61
CA LEU A 416 -25.68 -2.04 16.86
C LEU A 416 -25.33 -0.55 17.01
N LYS A 417 -24.17 -0.14 16.50
CA LYS A 417 -23.64 1.21 16.62
C LYS A 417 -22.72 1.52 15.44
N VAL A 418 -22.95 2.67 14.80
CA VAL A 418 -22.06 3.24 13.80
C VAL A 418 -21.45 4.49 14.42
N PRO A 419 -20.11 4.58 14.57
CA PRO A 419 -19.49 5.77 15.14
C PRO A 419 -19.74 6.97 14.20
N VAL A 420 -20.39 8.00 14.73
CA VAL A 420 -20.81 9.20 13.99
C VAL A 420 -19.70 10.26 14.00
N SER A 421 -18.71 10.13 14.89
CA SER A 421 -17.51 10.96 14.97
C SER A 421 -16.38 10.25 15.75
N ASP A 422 -15.14 10.75 15.63
CA ASP A 422 -13.95 10.25 16.34
C ASP A 422 -14.02 10.38 17.88
N GLU A 423 -15.07 11.01 18.43
CA GLU A 423 -15.26 11.20 19.89
C GLU A 423 -16.19 10.16 20.54
N ASP A 424 -16.89 9.34 19.76
CA ASP A 424 -17.79 8.34 20.32
C ASP A 424 -17.01 7.10 20.79
N LYS A 425 -16.63 7.14 22.07
CA LYS A 425 -16.12 5.98 22.81
C LYS A 425 -17.02 4.77 22.55
N LEU A 426 -16.37 3.67 22.20
CA LEU A 426 -16.93 2.33 22.07
C LEU A 426 -17.70 1.96 23.34
N LEU A 427 -18.98 1.64 23.15
CA LEU A 427 -19.77 0.72 23.97
C LEU A 427 -20.61 -0.06 22.98
#